data_AF-A0A135V9P1-F1
#
_entry.id   AF-A0A135V9P1-F1
#
_cell.length_a   1.000
_cell.length_b   1.000
_cell.length_c   1.000
_cell.angle_alpha   90.00
_cell.angle_beta   90.00
_cell.angle_gamma   90.00
#
_symmetry.space_group_name_H-M   'P 1'
#
loop_
_entity.id
_entity.type
_entity.pdbx_description
1 polymer ?
#
loop_
_entity_poly.entity_id
_entity_poly.type
_entity_poly.pdbx_seq_one_letter_code
_entity_poly.pdbx_strand_id
1 'polypeptide(L)'
;MARPKGISTKQLDEAARQRIRTLYFDAKLSPSIIAHITDSTKHQIRDAIRAESAAVAPRPGRPRVLTTEQEQLLVDYVTSSKQGRFSTYLRLSQVLFDG
;
A
#
# COMPACT_ATOMS: atom_id res chain seq x y z
N MET A 1 14.44 20.12 7.19
CA MET A 1 14.57 20.62 5.80
C MET A 1 13.40 20.11 4.98
N ALA A 2 12.67 20.99 4.30
CA ALA A 2 11.52 20.60 3.48
C ALA A 2 11.97 19.98 2.15
N ARG A 3 11.28 18.92 1.70
CA ARG A 3 11.58 18.24 0.43
C ARG A 3 11.19 19.15 -0.75
N PRO A 4 12.06 19.36 -1.74
CA PRO A 4 11.74 20.16 -2.93
C PRO A 4 10.55 19.54 -3.70
N LYS A 5 9.58 20.39 -4.05
CA LYS A 5 8.39 20.00 -4.83
C LYS A 5 8.79 19.78 -6.30
N GLY A 6 8.24 18.73 -6.93
CA GLY A 6 8.49 18.41 -8.35
C GLY A 6 9.64 17.44 -8.63
N ILE A 7 10.43 17.03 -7.63
CA ILE A 7 11.50 16.05 -7.81
C ILE A 7 10.96 14.63 -7.58
N SER A 8 10.65 13.94 -8.67
CA SER A 8 10.35 12.51 -8.66
C SER A 8 11.65 11.73 -8.40
N THR A 9 11.68 10.94 -7.32
CA THR A 9 12.80 10.01 -7.08
C THR A 9 12.76 8.92 -8.15
N LYS A 10 13.83 8.80 -8.93
CA LYS A 10 14.00 7.70 -9.90
C LYS A 10 13.77 6.36 -9.19
N GLN A 11 12.78 5.59 -9.63
CA GLN A 11 12.52 4.27 -9.07
C GLN A 11 13.59 3.29 -9.59
N LEU A 12 14.03 2.36 -8.74
CA LEU A 12 14.89 1.28 -9.18
C LEU A 12 14.06 0.28 -10.00
N ASP A 13 14.53 -0.03 -11.21
CA ASP A 13 14.06 -1.16 -11.98
C ASP A 13 14.62 -2.48 -11.41
N GLU A 14 14.12 -3.61 -11.90
CA GLU A 14 14.53 -4.91 -11.35
C GLU A 14 16.01 -5.21 -11.67
N ALA A 15 16.50 -4.76 -12.82
CA ALA A 15 17.91 -4.90 -13.20
C ALA A 15 18.85 -4.16 -12.24
N ALA A 16 18.52 -2.91 -11.87
CA ALA A 16 19.30 -2.14 -10.90
C ALA A 16 19.22 -2.73 -9.50
N ARG A 17 18.06 -3.26 -9.08
CA ARG A 17 17.94 -3.98 -7.80
C ARG A 17 18.83 -5.21 -7.77
N GLN A 18 18.81 -6.00 -8.84
CA GLN A 18 19.65 -7.19 -8.94
C GLN A 18 21.13 -6.83 -8.91
N ARG A 19 21.54 -5.77 -9.63
CA ARG A 19 22.91 -5.26 -9.58
C ARG A 19 23.33 -4.84 -8.17
N ILE A 20 22.45 -4.14 -7.44
CA ILE A 20 22.71 -3.76 -6.04
C ILE A 20 22.87 -5.00 -5.15
N ARG A 21 22.00 -6.01 -5.30
CA ARG A 21 22.08 -7.27 -4.54
C ARG A 21 23.38 -8.00 -4.82
N THR A 22 23.79 -8.14 -6.08
CA THR A 22 25.08 -8.75 -6.45
C THR A 22 26.25 -8.01 -5.84
N LEU A 23 26.27 -6.67 -5.91
CA LEU A 23 27.35 -5.88 -5.30
C LEU A 23 27.42 -6.03 -3.77
N TYR A 24 26.27 -6.21 -3.11
CA TYR A 24 26.20 -6.35 -1.66
C TYR A 24 26.49 -7.77 -1.18
N PHE A 25 25.83 -8.78 -1.77
CA PHE A 25 25.92 -10.17 -1.31
C PHE A 25 27.12 -10.91 -1.88
N ASP A 26 27.45 -10.71 -3.17
CA ASP A 26 28.53 -11.43 -3.84
C ASP A 26 29.85 -10.67 -3.68
N ALA A 27 29.86 -9.38 -4.01
CA ALA A 27 31.07 -8.55 -3.93
C ALA A 27 31.35 -7.97 -2.52
N LYS A 28 30.47 -8.20 -1.54
CA LYS A 28 30.59 -7.75 -0.14
C LYS A 28 30.90 -6.25 0.03
N LEU A 29 30.45 -5.42 -0.90
CA LEU A 29 30.69 -3.97 -0.86
C LEU A 29 29.79 -3.28 0.16
N SER A 30 30.29 -2.20 0.75
CA SER A 30 29.49 -1.40 1.68
C SER A 30 28.41 -0.59 0.95
N PRO A 31 27.25 -0.30 1.59
CA PRO A 31 26.18 0.50 0.98
C PRO A 31 26.62 1.89 0.50
N SER A 32 27.64 2.49 1.13
CA SER A 32 28.21 3.77 0.69
C SER A 32 28.93 3.63 -0.65
N ILE A 33 29.71 2.57 -0.83
CA ILE A 33 30.42 2.29 -2.09
C ILE A 33 29.42 1.96 -3.20
N ILE A 34 28.40 1.16 -2.90
CA ILE A 34 27.35 0.80 -3.85
C ILE A 34 26.61 2.06 -4.33
N ALA A 35 26.36 3.04 -3.45
CA ALA A 35 25.73 4.32 -3.81
C ALA A 35 26.53 5.08 -4.87
N HIS A 36 27.86 5.09 -4.75
CA HIS A 36 28.74 5.74 -5.73
C HIS A 36 28.80 4.99 -7.07
N ILE A 37 28.69 3.66 -7.05
CA ILE A 37 28.76 2.84 -8.28
C ILE A 37 27.45 2.88 -9.08
N THR A 38 26.32 2.99 -8.37
CA THR A 38 24.98 2.78 -8.95
C THR A 38 24.13 4.06 -9.01
N ASP A 39 24.68 5.20 -8.61
CA ASP A 39 23.98 6.49 -8.45
C ASP A 39 22.65 6.36 -7.68
N SER A 40 22.61 5.42 -6.75
CA SER A 40 21.43 5.08 -5.96
C SER A 40 21.57 5.61 -4.55
N THR A 41 20.44 6.04 -3.96
CA THR A 41 20.45 6.54 -2.59
C THR A 41 20.64 5.39 -1.59
N LYS A 42 21.21 5.68 -0.41
CA LYS A 42 21.36 4.70 0.67
C LYS A 42 20.02 4.07 1.11
N HIS A 43 18.90 4.77 0.93
CA HIS A 43 17.57 4.22 1.20
C HIS A 43 17.19 3.16 0.16
N GLN A 44 17.31 3.49 -1.12
CA GLN A 44 17.03 2.56 -2.23
C GLN A 44 17.90 1.30 -2.16
N ILE A 45 19.16 1.44 -1.74
CA ILE A 45 20.07 0.30 -1.56
C ILE A 45 19.58 -0.61 -0.42
N ARG A 46 19.23 -0.04 0.74
CA ARG A 46 18.69 -0.83 1.87
C ARG A 46 17.40 -1.53 1.48
N ASP A 47 16.52 -0.85 0.75
CA ASP A 47 15.26 -1.44 0.30
C ASP A 47 15.50 -2.56 -0.71
N ALA A 48 16.43 -2.38 -1.66
CA ALA A 48 16.80 -3.41 -2.63
C ALA A 48 17.44 -4.65 -1.98
N ILE A 49 18.24 -4.47 -0.93
CA ILE A 49 18.83 -5.56 -0.14
C ILE A 49 17.77 -6.31 0.67
N ARG A 50 16.85 -5.58 1.32
CA ARG A 50 15.81 -6.16 2.19
C ARG A 50 14.63 -6.77 1.45
N ALA A 51 14.33 -6.29 0.26
CA ALA A 51 13.30 -6.87 -0.58
C ALA A 51 13.84 -8.19 -1.16
N GLU A 52 13.72 -9.29 -0.41
CA GLU A 52 14.15 -10.63 -0.87
C GLU A 52 13.43 -11.08 -2.15
N SER A 53 12.20 -10.60 -2.39
CA SER A 53 11.39 -10.91 -3.58
C SER A 53 10.15 -10.03 -3.72
N ALA A 54 9.99 -8.99 -2.90
CA ALA A 54 8.70 -8.36 -2.71
C ALA A 54 8.29 -7.53 -3.94
N ALA A 55 7.42 -8.10 -4.78
CA ALA A 55 6.47 -7.33 -5.55
C ALA A 55 5.88 -6.25 -4.63
N VAL A 56 5.77 -5.01 -5.12
CA VAL A 56 5.23 -3.88 -4.34
C VAL A 56 3.98 -4.35 -3.62
N ALA A 57 4.02 -4.41 -2.29
CA ALA A 57 2.89 -4.88 -1.51
C ALA A 57 1.66 -4.04 -1.90
N PRO A 58 0.49 -4.68 -2.11
CA PRO A 58 -0.71 -3.92 -2.42
C PRO A 58 -0.91 -2.88 -1.33
N ARG A 59 -1.08 -1.61 -1.75
CA ARG A 59 -1.30 -0.52 -0.80
C ARG A 59 -2.54 -0.88 0.00
N PRO A 60 -2.50 -0.87 1.34
CA PRO A 60 -3.70 -1.07 2.12
C PRO A 60 -4.69 0.02 1.69
N GLY A 61 -5.84 -0.40 1.18
CA GLY A 61 -6.92 0.51 0.83
C GLY A 61 -7.47 1.20 2.07
N ARG A 62 -8.51 2.03 1.88
CA ARG A 62 -9.23 2.59 3.02
C ARG A 62 -9.71 1.45 3.94
N PRO A 63 -9.52 1.54 5.26
CA PRO A 63 -10.09 0.56 6.17
C PRO A 63 -11.61 0.52 6.00
N ARG A 64 -12.19 -0.68 6.11
CA ARG A 64 -13.64 -0.85 6.09
C ARG A 64 -14.24 -0.11 7.28
N VAL A 65 -15.34 0.59 7.05
CA VAL A 65 -16.05 1.35 8.10
C VAL A 65 -17.06 0.46 8.82
N LEU A 66 -17.68 -0.47 8.10
CA LEU A 66 -18.63 -1.43 8.66
C LEU A 66 -17.91 -2.70 9.08
N THR A 67 -18.37 -3.30 10.18
CA THR A 67 -18.02 -4.67 10.54
C THR A 67 -18.74 -5.65 9.63
N THR A 68 -18.24 -6.88 9.54
CA THR A 68 -18.89 -7.94 8.74
C THR A 68 -20.34 -8.19 9.19
N GLU A 69 -20.61 -8.09 10.50
CA GLU A 69 -21.95 -8.25 11.07
C GLU A 69 -22.89 -7.11 10.63
N GLN A 70 -22.40 -5.87 10.65
CA GLN A 70 -23.15 -4.71 10.18
C GLN A 70 -23.44 -4.76 8.67
N GLU A 71 -22.48 -5.26 7.87
CA GLU A 71 -22.70 -5.51 6.44
C GLU A 71 -23.81 -6.54 6.23
N GLN A 72 -23.81 -7.63 7.01
CA GLN A 72 -24.84 -8.67 6.93
C GLN A 72 -26.23 -8.11 7.26
N LEU A 73 -26.35 -7.35 8.36
CA LEU A 73 -27.60 -6.71 8.76
C LEU A 73 -28.14 -5.75 7.70
N LEU A 74 -27.25 -4.99 7.04
CA LEU A 74 -27.63 -4.12 5.93
C LEU A 74 -28.16 -4.91 4.74
N VAL A 75 -27.49 -6.00 4.35
CA VAL A 75 -27.93 -6.86 3.26
C VAL A 75 -29.29 -7.47 3.57
N ASP A 76 -29.46 -8.04 4.77
CA ASP A 76 -30.71 -8.66 5.20
C ASP A 76 -31.86 -7.64 5.21
N TYR A 77 -31.62 -6.42 5.70
CA TYR A 77 -32.64 -5.37 5.73
C TYR A 77 -33.08 -4.94 4.32
N VAL A 78 -32.11 -4.72 3.41
CA VAL A 78 -32.40 -4.27 2.03
C VAL A 78 -33.07 -5.38 1.20
N THR A 79 -32.76 -6.65 1.49
CA THR A 79 -33.29 -7.79 0.73
C THR A 79 -34.61 -8.34 1.27
N SER A 80 -34.89 -8.19 2.56
CA SER A 80 -36.08 -8.76 3.21
C SER A 80 -37.42 -8.13 2.79
N SER A 81 -37.42 -6.89 2.28
CA SER A 81 -38.66 -6.21 1.93
C SER A 81 -38.52 -5.20 0.80
N LYS A 82 -39.65 -4.92 0.13
CA LYS A 82 -39.73 -3.87 -0.89
C LYS A 82 -39.41 -2.49 -0.30
N GLN A 83 -39.78 -2.23 0.95
CA GLN A 83 -39.45 -0.98 1.64
C GLN A 83 -37.95 -0.86 1.91
N GLY A 84 -37.29 -1.92 2.39
CA GLY A 84 -35.85 -1.97 2.58
C GLY A 84 -35.09 -1.69 1.29
N ARG A 85 -35.53 -2.29 0.18
CA ARG A 85 -34.94 -2.09 -1.15
C ARG A 85 -34.98 -0.64 -1.65
N PHE A 86 -36.02 0.11 -1.31
CA PHE A 86 -36.19 1.51 -1.72
C PHE A 86 -35.91 2.51 -0.58
N SER A 87 -35.28 2.06 0.51
CA SER A 87 -34.92 2.93 1.62
C SER A 87 -33.78 3.87 1.24
N THR A 88 -33.87 5.13 1.67
CA THR A 88 -32.79 6.12 1.46
C THR A 88 -31.62 5.84 2.39
N TYR A 89 -30.42 6.31 2.02
CA TYR A 89 -29.23 6.14 2.87
C TYR A 89 -29.40 6.71 4.29
N LEU A 90 -30.06 7.87 4.41
CA LEU A 90 -30.38 8.46 5.72
C LEU A 90 -31.30 7.56 6.55
N ARG A 91 -32.28 6.91 5.90
CA ARG A 91 -33.17 5.99 6.60
C ARG A 91 -32.43 4.74 7.05
N LEU A 92 -31.55 4.21 6.22
CA LEU A 92 -30.72 3.06 6.56
C LEU A 92 -29.79 3.37 7.74
N SER A 93 -29.18 4.56 7.80
CA SER A 93 -28.33 4.93 8.94
C SER A 93 -29.12 5.07 10.24
N GLN A 94 -30.29 5.69 10.20
CA GLN A 94 -31.16 5.83 11.37
C GLN A 94 -31.70 4.49 11.89
N VAL A 95 -31.98 3.54 11.00
CA VAL A 95 -32.61 2.25 11.38
C VAL A 95 -31.58 1.22 11.83
N LEU A 96 -30.40 1.18 11.20
CA LEU A 96 -29.41 0.12 11.42
C LEU A 96 -28.17 0.57 12.20
N PHE A 97 -27.87 1.87 12.21
CA PHE A 97 -26.59 2.41 12.70
C PHE A 97 -26.75 3.58 13.68
N ASP A 98 -27.95 3.79 14.23
CA ASP A 98 -28.30 4.82 15.21
C ASP A 98 -27.97 6.28 14.82
N GLY A 99 -27.81 6.55 13.52
CA GLY A 99 -27.63 7.90 12.97
C GLY A 99 -26.17 8.31 12.77
#